data_AF-A0A1X4ITR3-F1
#
_entry.id   AF-A0A1X4ITR3-F1
#
_cell.length_a   1.000
_cell.length_b   1.000
_cell.length_c   1.000
_cell.angle_alpha   90.00
_cell.angle_beta   90.00
_cell.angle_gamma   90.00
#
_symmetry.space_group_name_H-M   'P 1'
#
loop_
_entity.id
_entity.type
_entity.pdbx_description
1 polymer ?
#
loop_
_entity_poly.entity_id
_entity_poly.type
_entity_poly.pdbx_seq_one_letter_code
_entity_poly.pdbx_strand_id
1 'polypeptide(L)'
;MNAPVRDAVTFQSQPCVKTQRGDTFASIVASFAKEGHRRVLRVLSYALTLADADGWNAFSIAAARHLSDEERACMALSILRTLPTDDAEKVADAVLGGAGMPITILGTTMEQAAFWADRASPNEKDAYCLATFNAMQKNRQAAFRAHVLGGVV
;
A
#
# COMPACT_ATOMS: atom_id res chain seq x y z
N MET A 1 32.91 -18.57 -4.78
CA MET A 1 32.67 -19.45 -3.61
C MET A 1 31.71 -18.71 -2.69
N ASN A 2 30.42 -19.05 -2.77
CA ASN A 2 29.34 -18.43 -2.00
C ASN A 2 29.25 -19.12 -0.63
N ALA A 3 29.32 -18.34 0.44
CA ALA A 3 28.84 -18.75 1.76
C ALA A 3 27.40 -18.25 1.95
N PRO A 4 26.44 -19.07 2.41
CA PRO A 4 25.14 -18.59 2.83
C PRO A 4 25.18 -18.19 4.31
N VAL A 5 24.97 -16.91 4.62
CA VAL A 5 24.62 -16.47 5.97
C VAL A 5 23.13 -16.70 6.13
N ARG A 6 22.76 -17.81 6.79
CA ARG A 6 21.44 -18.00 7.39
C ARG A 6 21.56 -17.69 8.86
N ASP A 7 21.35 -16.43 9.23
CA ASP A 7 21.12 -16.09 10.63
C ASP A 7 19.68 -16.46 10.97
N ALA A 8 19.58 -17.47 11.84
CA ALA A 8 18.37 -17.98 12.39
C ALA A 8 17.63 -16.88 13.16
N VAL A 9 16.44 -16.53 12.70
CA VAL A 9 15.45 -15.83 13.52
C VAL A 9 15.07 -16.79 14.64
N THR A 10 15.62 -16.54 15.83
CA THR A 10 15.27 -17.25 17.06
C THR A 10 13.79 -16.96 17.36
N PHE A 11 12.92 -17.91 17.03
CA PHE A 11 11.54 -17.91 17.49
C PHE A 11 11.57 -18.10 19.01
N GLN A 12 11.53 -17.01 19.76
CA GLN A 12 11.33 -17.08 21.21
C GLN A 12 9.96 -17.69 21.47
N SER A 13 9.97 -18.96 21.89
CA SER A 13 8.78 -19.68 22.35
C SER A 13 8.16 -18.94 23.52
N GLN A 14 6.94 -18.42 23.32
CA GLN A 14 6.12 -17.88 24.41
C GLN A 14 5.77 -18.99 25.42
N PRO A 15 5.65 -18.67 26.72
CA PRO A 15 5.32 -19.67 27.73
C PRO A 15 3.91 -20.23 27.51
N CYS A 16 3.80 -21.56 27.56
CA CYS A 16 2.54 -22.31 27.47
C CYS A 16 1.66 -22.00 28.70
N VAL A 17 0.62 -21.17 28.51
CA VAL A 17 -0.41 -20.93 29.52
C VAL A 17 -1.39 -22.10 29.51
N LYS A 18 -1.60 -22.72 30.67
CA LYS A 18 -2.53 -23.84 30.85
C LYS A 18 -3.97 -23.32 30.73
N THR A 19 -4.62 -23.60 29.61
CA THR A 19 -6.04 -23.29 29.36
C THR A 19 -6.92 -24.09 30.33
N GLN A 20 -7.88 -23.45 31.01
CA GLN A 20 -8.82 -24.15 31.89
C GLN A 20 -10.10 -24.53 31.13
N ARG A 21 -10.75 -25.61 31.58
CA ARG A 21 -11.95 -26.17 30.96
C ARG A 21 -13.12 -25.19 31.16
N GLY A 22 -13.42 -24.40 30.13
CA GLY A 22 -14.49 -23.38 30.15
C GLY A 22 -14.14 -22.08 29.43
N ASP A 23 -12.88 -21.89 29.01
CA ASP A 23 -12.48 -20.70 28.27
C ASP A 23 -13.10 -20.66 26.87
N THR A 24 -13.93 -19.64 26.61
CA THR A 24 -14.40 -19.34 25.25
C THR A 24 -13.22 -18.90 24.38
N PHE A 25 -13.31 -19.09 23.06
CA PHE A 25 -12.30 -18.60 22.12
C PHE A 25 -11.96 -17.11 22.34
N ALA A 26 -12.97 -16.31 22.74
CA ALA A 26 -12.81 -14.92 23.13
C ALA A 26 -11.92 -14.72 24.38
N SER A 27 -12.02 -15.58 25.41
CA SER A 27 -11.16 -15.56 26.60
C SER A 27 -9.69 -15.82 26.23
N ILE A 28 -9.46 -16.79 25.35
CA ILE A 28 -8.12 -17.16 24.88
C ILE A 28 -7.50 -16.01 24.07
N VAL A 29 -8.21 -15.46 23.09
CA VAL A 29 -7.74 -14.31 22.30
C VAL A 29 -7.51 -13.07 23.19
N ALA A 30 -8.40 -12.82 24.15
CA ALA A 30 -8.25 -11.71 25.09
C ALA A 30 -6.98 -11.83 25.94
N SER A 31 -6.53 -13.05 26.25
CA SER A 31 -5.28 -13.27 27.00
C SER A 31 -4.02 -12.91 26.19
N PHE A 32 -4.07 -12.99 24.86
CA PHE A 32 -2.98 -12.59 23.96
C PHE A 32 -3.07 -11.12 23.50
N ALA A 33 -4.24 -10.49 23.63
CA ALA A 33 -4.46 -9.12 23.20
C ALA A 33 -3.68 -8.14 24.07
N LYS A 34 -2.70 -7.45 23.45
CA LYS A 34 -1.93 -6.39 24.11
C LYS A 34 -2.87 -5.25 24.50
N GLU A 35 -2.51 -4.51 25.54
CA GLU A 35 -3.29 -3.35 26.00
C GLU A 35 -3.49 -2.31 24.87
N GLY A 36 -2.48 -2.12 24.02
CA GLY A 36 -2.59 -1.30 22.81
C GLY A 36 -3.68 -1.77 21.85
N HIS A 37 -3.77 -3.08 21.58
CA HIS A 37 -4.80 -3.66 20.72
C HIS A 37 -6.21 -3.43 21.28
N ARG A 38 -6.40 -3.59 22.59
CA ARG A 38 -7.69 -3.34 23.25
C ARG A 38 -8.13 -1.87 23.14
N ARG A 39 -7.19 -0.94 23.26
CA ARG A 39 -7.46 0.50 23.10
C ARG A 39 -7.90 0.83 21.68
N VAL A 40 -7.20 0.28 20.67
CA VAL A 40 -7.55 0.48 19.26
C VAL A 40 -8.94 -0.08 18.95
N LEU A 41 -9.25 -1.29 19.41
CA LEU A 41 -10.57 -1.91 19.20
C LEU A 41 -11.70 -1.09 19.85
N ARG A 42 -11.47 -0.48 21.01
CA ARG A 42 -12.46 0.39 21.66
C ARG A 42 -12.76 1.63 20.83
N VAL A 43 -11.72 2.30 20.32
CA VAL A 43 -11.89 3.49 19.48
C VAL A 43 -12.54 3.11 18.14
N LEU A 44 -12.14 1.98 17.55
CA LEU A 44 -12.79 1.45 16.34
C LEU A 44 -14.28 1.19 16.56
N SER A 45 -14.66 0.61 17.70
CA SER A 45 -16.06 0.40 18.04
C SER A 45 -16.84 1.71 18.10
N TYR A 46 -16.26 2.78 18.64
CA TYR A 46 -16.90 4.09 18.66
C TYR A 46 -17.03 4.68 17.26
N ALA A 47 -15.96 4.64 16.45
CA ALA A 47 -15.98 5.12 15.07
C ALA A 47 -17.06 4.42 14.24
N LEU A 48 -17.21 3.09 14.40
CA LEU A 48 -18.24 2.31 13.74
C LEU A 48 -19.66 2.61 14.24
N THR A 49 -19.82 2.94 15.53
CA THR A 49 -21.14 3.19 16.13
C THR A 49 -21.65 4.59 15.81
N LEU A 50 -20.77 5.60 15.84
CA LEU A 50 -21.12 6.99 15.59
C LEU A 50 -21.10 7.34 14.11
N ALA A 51 -20.35 6.58 13.29
CA ALA A 51 -20.21 6.76 11.84
C ALA A 51 -19.84 8.19 11.42
N ASP A 52 -19.12 8.92 12.28
CA ASP A 52 -18.68 10.28 12.07
C ASP A 52 -17.20 10.37 11.67
N ALA A 53 -16.85 11.43 10.96
CA ALA A 53 -15.47 11.63 10.48
C ALA A 53 -14.47 11.76 11.65
N ASP A 54 -14.89 12.37 12.76
CA ASP A 54 -14.05 12.56 13.94
C ASP A 54 -13.71 11.22 14.62
N GLY A 55 -14.66 10.28 14.69
CA GLY A 55 -14.42 8.93 15.21
C GLY A 55 -13.38 8.17 14.37
N TRP A 56 -13.48 8.24 13.04
CA TRP A 56 -12.50 7.64 12.13
C TRP A 56 -11.12 8.28 12.24
N ASN A 57 -11.05 9.60 12.44
CA ASN A 57 -9.78 10.29 12.69
C ASN A 57 -9.17 9.90 14.04
N ALA A 58 -9.97 9.82 15.10
CA ALA A 58 -9.49 9.34 16.40
C ALA A 58 -8.96 7.89 16.32
N PHE A 59 -9.62 7.03 15.52
CA PHE A 59 -9.13 5.68 15.25
C PHE A 59 -7.76 5.68 14.56
N SER A 60 -7.54 6.53 13.54
CA SER A 60 -6.26 6.61 12.84
C SER A 60 -5.11 6.98 13.80
N ILE A 61 -5.34 7.94 14.70
CA ILE A 61 -4.38 8.37 15.72
C ILE A 61 -4.11 7.23 16.73
N ALA A 62 -5.15 6.55 17.19
CA ALA A 62 -5.02 5.44 18.12
C ALA A 62 -4.25 4.27 17.48
N ALA A 63 -4.54 3.95 16.22
CA ALA A 63 -3.84 2.93 15.45
C ALA A 63 -2.36 3.28 15.28
N ALA A 64 -2.02 4.52 14.90
CA ALA A 64 -0.64 4.98 14.76
C ALA A 64 0.16 4.88 16.07
N ARG A 65 -0.49 5.09 17.22
CA ARG A 65 0.15 5.05 18.54
C ARG A 65 0.35 3.63 19.09
N HIS A 66 -0.55 2.71 18.76
CA HIS A 66 -0.64 1.42 19.46
C HIS A 66 -0.40 0.20 18.58
N LEU A 67 -0.47 0.34 17.25
CA LEU A 67 -0.16 -0.73 16.30
C LEU A 67 1.22 -0.52 15.69
N SER A 68 1.93 -1.61 15.42
CA SER A 68 3.16 -1.56 14.63
C SER A 68 2.88 -1.18 13.17
N ASP A 69 3.92 -0.75 12.45
CA ASP A 69 3.81 -0.42 11.03
C ASP A 69 3.31 -1.61 10.21
N GLU A 70 3.78 -2.82 10.54
CA GLU A 70 3.34 -4.07 9.93
C GLU A 70 1.86 -4.39 10.23
N GLU A 71 1.42 -4.22 11.47
CA GLU A 71 0.01 -4.43 11.86
C GLU A 71 -0.92 -3.46 11.11
N ARG A 72 -0.53 -2.19 10.98
CA ARG A 72 -1.30 -1.19 10.23
C ARG A 72 -1.34 -1.51 8.73
N ALA A 73 -0.22 -1.92 8.14
CA ALA A 73 -0.15 -2.30 6.73
C ALA A 73 -1.04 -3.52 6.43
N CYS A 74 -0.98 -4.55 7.27
CA CYS A 74 -1.83 -5.74 7.15
C CYS A 74 -3.32 -5.39 7.29
N MET A 75 -3.68 -4.51 8.22
CA MET A 75 -5.05 -4.06 8.41
C MET A 75 -5.56 -3.27 7.20
N ALA A 76 -4.79 -2.30 6.71
CA ALA A 76 -5.14 -1.51 5.52
C ALA A 76 -5.32 -2.41 4.29
N LEU A 77 -4.38 -3.34 4.04
CA LEU A 77 -4.47 -4.31 2.95
C LEU A 77 -5.72 -5.18 3.06
N SER A 78 -6.04 -5.65 4.27
CA SER A 78 -7.21 -6.51 4.51
C SER A 78 -8.52 -5.76 4.25
N ILE A 79 -8.62 -4.49 4.67
CA ILE A 79 -9.80 -3.66 4.43
C ILE A 79 -9.95 -3.32 2.95
N LEU A 80 -8.85 -2.91 2.29
CA LEU A 80 -8.87 -2.60 0.85
C LEU A 80 -9.35 -3.78 0.01
N ARG A 81 -8.97 -5.01 0.36
CA ARG A 81 -9.42 -6.24 -0.32
C ARG A 81 -10.93 -6.52 -0.20
N THR A 82 -11.62 -5.88 0.74
CA THR A 82 -13.08 -6.03 0.90
C THR A 82 -13.90 -5.03 0.08
N LEU A 83 -13.26 -4.02 -0.49
CA LEU A 83 -13.93 -3.00 -1.31
C LEU A 83 -14.07 -3.48 -2.77
N PRO A 84 -15.12 -3.03 -3.49
CA PRO A 84 -15.15 -3.10 -4.94
C PRO A 84 -13.91 -2.43 -5.54
N THR A 85 -13.42 -2.93 -6.68
CA THR A 85 -12.18 -2.45 -7.32
C THR A 85 -12.16 -0.92 -7.47
N ASP A 86 -13.22 -0.32 -8.02
CA ASP A 86 -13.30 1.12 -8.24
C ASP A 86 -13.22 1.93 -6.93
N ASP A 87 -13.73 1.40 -5.82
CA ASP A 87 -13.69 2.09 -4.52
C ASP A 87 -12.36 1.87 -3.81
N ALA A 88 -11.75 0.69 -3.97
CA ALA A 88 -10.40 0.42 -3.50
C ALA A 88 -9.38 1.38 -4.17
N GLU A 89 -9.51 1.59 -5.48
CA GLU A 89 -8.68 2.54 -6.23
C GLU A 89 -8.88 3.98 -5.75
N LYS A 90 -10.13 4.45 -5.64
CA LYS A 90 -10.42 5.81 -5.12
C LYS A 90 -9.84 6.04 -3.73
N VAL A 91 -9.95 5.05 -2.83
CA VAL A 91 -9.42 5.15 -1.46
C VAL A 91 -7.88 5.19 -1.49
N ALA A 92 -7.25 4.35 -2.32
CA ALA A 92 -5.80 4.38 -2.49
C ALA A 92 -5.31 5.73 -3.03
N ASP A 93 -5.96 6.26 -4.07
CA ASP A 93 -5.64 7.57 -4.66
C ASP A 93 -5.86 8.73 -3.68
N ALA A 94 -6.91 8.68 -2.87
CA ALA A 94 -7.18 9.72 -1.88
C ALA A 94 -6.10 9.79 -0.77
N VAL A 95 -5.43 8.66 -0.49
CA VAL A 95 -4.39 8.56 0.55
C VAL A 95 -2.99 8.80 -0.03
N LEU A 96 -2.69 8.22 -1.17
CA LEU A 96 -1.37 8.30 -1.81
C LEU A 96 -1.19 9.58 -2.63
N GLY A 97 -2.29 10.14 -3.11
CA GLY A 97 -2.28 11.10 -4.20
C GLY A 97 -1.97 10.43 -5.53
N GLY A 98 -2.54 10.93 -6.63
CA GLY A 98 -1.99 10.64 -7.95
C GLY A 98 -0.60 11.28 -8.09
N ALA A 99 0.12 11.00 -9.19
CA ALA A 99 1.38 11.68 -9.51
C ALA A 99 1.25 13.22 -9.50
N GLY A 100 0.02 13.75 -9.55
CA GLY A 100 -0.27 15.18 -9.59
C GLY A 100 -0.14 15.71 -11.01
N MET A 101 -0.44 17.01 -11.19
CA MET A 101 -0.09 17.70 -12.43
C MET A 101 1.43 17.63 -12.61
N PRO A 102 1.96 17.47 -13.84
CA PRO A 102 3.39 17.56 -14.08
C PRO A 102 3.93 18.89 -13.51
N ILE A 103 4.54 18.84 -12.31
CA ILE A 103 5.33 19.95 -11.80
C ILE A 103 6.50 20.12 -12.77
N THR A 104 6.74 21.38 -13.15
CA THR A 104 7.91 21.79 -13.91
C THR A 104 9.16 21.45 -13.10
N ILE A 105 9.72 20.27 -13.35
CA ILE A 105 11.09 19.97 -12.96
C ILE A 105 11.98 20.86 -13.82
N LEU A 106 12.84 21.65 -13.18
CA LEU A 106 13.95 22.32 -13.86
C LEU A 106 14.84 21.21 -14.47
N GLY A 107 14.73 20.99 -15.78
CA GLY A 107 15.42 19.90 -16.49
C GLY A 107 14.89 19.70 -17.92
N THR A 108 15.57 18.84 -18.69
CA THR A 108 15.19 18.49 -20.07
C THR A 108 13.89 17.69 -20.10
N THR A 109 13.14 17.72 -21.21
CA THR A 109 11.88 16.98 -21.36
C THR A 109 12.01 15.48 -21.07
N MET A 110 13.18 14.88 -21.36
CA MET A 110 13.43 13.46 -21.08
C MET A 110 13.61 13.18 -19.59
N GLU A 111 14.32 14.05 -18.85
CA GLU A 111 14.47 13.90 -17.39
C GLU A 111 13.13 14.03 -16.68
N GLN A 112 12.27 14.94 -17.14
CA GLN A 112 10.92 15.08 -16.62
C GLN A 112 10.08 13.82 -16.90
N ALA A 113 10.13 13.30 -18.13
CA ALA A 113 9.42 12.08 -18.50
C ALA A 113 9.90 10.87 -17.66
N ALA A 114 11.21 10.74 -17.42
CA ALA A 114 11.77 9.67 -16.60
C ALA A 114 11.34 9.78 -15.13
N PHE A 115 11.32 10.99 -14.56
CA PHE A 115 10.87 11.23 -13.20
C PHE A 115 9.41 10.80 -12.98
N TRP A 116 8.54 11.14 -13.94
CA TRP A 116 7.12 10.76 -13.88
C TRP A 116 6.93 9.26 -14.14
N ALA A 117 7.68 8.69 -15.07
CA ALA A 117 7.69 7.25 -15.30
C ALA A 117 8.11 6.48 -14.04
N ASP A 118 9.09 6.94 -13.27
CA ASP A 118 9.51 6.26 -12.02
C ASP A 118 8.37 6.16 -10.98
N ARG A 119 7.57 7.22 -10.85
CA ARG A 119 6.48 7.35 -9.87
C ARG A 119 5.15 6.75 -10.30
N ALA A 120 4.93 6.60 -11.61
CA ALA A 120 3.69 6.07 -12.14
C ALA A 120 3.50 4.58 -11.77
N SER A 121 2.24 4.22 -11.49
CA SER A 121 1.83 2.83 -11.35
C SER A 121 2.06 2.04 -12.66
N PRO A 122 2.11 0.69 -12.62
CA PRO A 122 2.27 -0.11 -13.84
C PRO A 122 1.22 0.18 -14.92
N ASN A 123 -0.05 0.34 -14.53
CA ASN A 123 -1.14 0.63 -15.47
C ASN A 123 -0.98 2.02 -16.11
N GLU A 124 -0.58 3.02 -15.32
CA GLU A 124 -0.30 4.37 -15.83
C GLU A 124 0.88 4.39 -16.79
N LYS A 125 1.95 3.62 -16.52
CA LYS A 125 3.10 3.51 -17.42
C LYS A 125 2.68 3.03 -18.81
N ASP A 126 1.88 1.97 -18.87
CA ASP A 126 1.38 1.41 -20.13
C ASP A 126 0.47 2.41 -20.85
N ALA A 127 -0.46 3.04 -20.12
CA ALA A 127 -1.39 4.02 -20.66
C ALA A 127 -0.66 5.27 -21.20
N TYR A 128 0.25 5.86 -20.42
CA TYR A 128 1.02 7.03 -20.83
C TYR A 128 1.95 6.71 -22.00
N CYS A 129 2.58 5.53 -22.03
CA CYS A 129 3.41 5.11 -23.15
C CYS A 129 2.59 5.03 -24.45
N LEU A 130 1.46 4.33 -24.42
CA LEU A 130 0.61 4.15 -25.60
C LEU A 130 0.00 5.47 -26.08
N ALA A 131 -0.54 6.28 -25.15
CA ALA A 131 -1.12 7.58 -25.46
C ALA A 131 -0.09 8.53 -26.08
N THR A 132 1.10 8.62 -25.48
CA THR A 132 2.19 9.48 -25.97
C THR A 132 2.67 9.02 -27.34
N PHE A 133 2.86 7.71 -27.56
CA PHE A 133 3.25 7.16 -28.86
C PHE A 133 2.21 7.46 -29.94
N ASN A 134 0.92 7.26 -29.65
CA ASN A 134 -0.16 7.50 -30.59
C ASN A 134 -0.29 8.98 -31.00
N ALA A 135 0.03 9.90 -30.08
CA ALA A 135 0.03 11.33 -30.34
C ALA A 135 1.23 11.82 -31.17
N MET A 136 2.30 11.04 -31.30
CA MET A 136 3.45 11.41 -32.13
C MET A 136 3.07 11.48 -33.61
N GLN A 137 3.79 12.32 -34.38
CA GLN A 137 3.68 12.30 -35.85
C GLN A 137 4.09 10.93 -36.42
N LYS A 138 3.46 10.50 -37.52
CA LYS A 138 3.63 9.14 -38.09
C LYS A 138 5.07 8.79 -38.46
N ASN A 139 5.84 9.75 -38.97
CA ASN A 139 7.27 9.61 -39.23
C ASN A 139 8.08 9.36 -37.94
N ARG A 140 7.73 10.02 -36.84
CA ARG A 140 8.38 9.82 -35.53
C ARG A 140 7.96 8.51 -34.87
N GLN A 141 6.71 8.08 -35.05
CA GLN A 141 6.27 6.73 -34.65
C GLN A 141 7.13 5.65 -35.31
N ALA A 142 7.42 5.80 -36.61
CA ALA A 142 8.29 4.87 -37.33
C ALA A 142 9.73 4.87 -36.78
N ALA A 143 10.32 6.06 -36.60
CA ALA A 143 11.67 6.18 -36.02
C ALA A 143 11.75 5.63 -34.59
N PHE A 144 10.71 5.86 -33.77
CA PHE A 144 10.63 5.33 -32.40
C PHE A 144 10.56 3.80 -32.38
N ARG A 145 9.72 3.20 -33.23
CA ARG A 145 9.67 1.74 -33.39
C ARG A 145 11.02 1.17 -33.82
N ALA A 146 11.68 1.79 -34.80
CA ALA A 146 13.00 1.36 -35.23
C ALA A 146 14.03 1.43 -34.07
N HIS A 147 14.00 2.49 -33.27
CA HIS A 147 14.88 2.63 -32.11
C HIS A 147 14.65 1.55 -31.04
N VAL A 148 13.39 1.29 -30.67
CA VAL A 148 13.04 0.29 -29.64
C VAL A 148 13.30 -1.14 -30.10
N LEU A 149 13.10 -1.42 -31.40
CA LEU A 149 13.31 -2.74 -31.99
C LEU A 149 14.77 -2.99 -32.44
N GLY A 150 15.69 -2.05 -32.18
CA GLY A 150 17.12 -2.24 -32.47
C GLY A 150 17.53 -2.03 -33.93
N GLY A 151 16.72 -1.34 -34.74
CA GLY A 151 17.11 -0.88 -36.07
C GLY A 151 16.93 -1.90 -37.20
N VAL A 152 15.88 -2.71 -37.17
CA VAL A 152 15.47 -3.52 -38.34
C VAL A 152 14.07 -3.09 -38.75
N VAL A 153 13.99 -2.27 -39.80
CA VAL A 153 12.79 -2.06 -40.63
C VAL A 153 13.12 -2.60 -42.00
#